data_AF-A0A2D4HEA9-F1
#
_entry.id   AF-A0A2D4HEA9-F1
#
_cell.length_a   1.000
_cell.length_b   1.000
_cell.length_c   1.000
_cell.angle_alpha   90.00
_cell.angle_beta   90.00
_cell.angle_gamma   90.00
#
_symmetry.space_group_name_H-M   'P 1'
#
loop_
_entity.id
_entity.type
_entity.pdbx_description
1 polymer ?
#
loop_
_entity_poly.entity_id
_entity_poly.type
_entity_poly.pdbx_seq_one_letter_code
_entity_poly.pdbx_strand_id
1 'polypeptide(L)'
;ECTVAQYFKQKYSLQLKYPHLPCLQVGQEQKHTYLPLEVCNIVAGQRCIKKLTDNQTSTMIKATARSAPDRQEEISRLVKSNSMVGGPDPYLKEFGIVVHNEMTELTGRVLPAPMLQYGGRNKTVATPNQGVWDMRGKQFYAGIEIKVWAVACFAPQKQCREDLLK
;
A
#
# COMPACT_ATOMS: atom_id res chain seq x y z
N GLU A 1 26.37 39.13 15.61
CA GLU A 1 25.07 38.44 15.54
C GLU A 1 24.19 39.18 14.54
N CYS A 2 23.46 38.48 13.66
CA CYS A 2 22.59 39.10 12.64
C CYS A 2 21.38 38.21 12.38
N THR A 3 20.26 38.78 11.94
CA THR A 3 19.08 37.97 11.59
C THR A 3 19.22 37.37 10.19
N VAL A 4 18.60 36.21 9.95
CA VAL A 4 18.61 35.55 8.64
C VAL A 4 18.05 36.48 7.55
N ALA A 5 16.95 37.20 7.84
CA ALA A 5 16.35 38.15 6.90
C ALA A 5 17.29 39.31 6.54
N GLN A 6 18.02 39.86 7.52
CA GLN A 6 19.02 40.90 7.27
C GLN A 6 20.18 40.36 6.44
N TYR A 7 20.67 39.15 6.75
CA TYR A 7 21.74 38.51 5.99
C TYR A 7 21.36 38.31 4.52
N PHE A 8 20.17 37.78 4.23
CA PHE A 8 19.71 37.58 2.84
C PHE A 8 19.50 38.90 2.10
N LYS A 9 18.99 39.93 2.77
CA LYS A 9 18.85 41.28 2.19
C LYS A 9 20.20 41.91 1.85
N GLN A 10 21.20 41.77 2.71
CA GLN A 10 22.52 42.39 2.50
C GLN A 10 23.41 41.58 1.56
N LYS A 11 23.44 40.25 1.71
CA LYS A 11 24.36 39.38 0.97
C LYS A 11 23.87 39.02 -0.42
N TYR A 12 22.57 38.82 -0.57
CA TYR A 12 21.96 38.35 -1.82
C TYR A 12 20.98 39.37 -2.44
N SER A 13 20.87 40.56 -1.86
CA SER A 13 19.90 41.59 -2.28
C SER A 13 18.46 41.07 -2.32
N LEU A 14 18.15 40.07 -1.48
CA LEU A 14 16.86 39.38 -1.45
C LEU A 14 16.07 39.82 -0.23
N GLN A 15 14.99 40.57 -0.46
CA GLN A 15 14.04 40.90 0.59
C GLN A 15 13.02 39.76 0.73
N LEU A 16 13.02 39.10 1.89
CA LEU A 16 12.10 38.00 2.15
C LEU A 16 10.65 38.50 2.10
N LYS A 17 9.78 37.76 1.41
CA LYS A 17 8.34 38.05 1.32
C LYS A 17 7.62 37.60 2.59
N TYR A 18 8.09 36.53 3.20
CA TYR A 18 7.44 35.92 4.38
C TYR A 18 8.40 35.83 5.59
N PRO A 19 8.90 36.97 6.10
CA PRO A 19 9.91 36.98 7.17
C PRO A 19 9.39 36.48 8.53
N HIS A 20 8.07 36.32 8.69
CA HIS A 20 7.45 35.79 9.90
C HIS A 20 7.48 34.25 9.97
N LEU A 21 7.82 33.56 8.89
CA LEU A 21 7.95 32.11 8.86
C LEU A 21 9.31 31.67 9.44
N PRO A 22 9.38 30.46 10.03
CA PRO A 22 10.64 29.92 10.52
C PRO A 22 11.61 29.59 9.37
N CYS A 23 12.89 29.42 9.71
CA CYS A 23 13.90 28.92 8.79
C CYS A 23 14.11 27.40 8.98
N LEU A 24 14.55 26.72 7.93
CA LEU A 24 15.04 25.35 8.01
C LEU A 24 16.49 25.35 8.50
N GLN A 25 16.77 24.59 9.56
CA GLN A 25 18.15 24.26 9.92
C GLN A 25 18.60 23.06 9.10
N VAL A 26 19.73 23.19 8.40
CA VAL A 26 20.24 22.16 7.48
C VAL A 26 21.70 21.84 7.76
N GLY A 27 22.14 20.66 7.35
CA GLY A 27 23.51 20.18 7.59
C GLY A 27 23.65 19.56 8.97
N GLN A 28 24.71 19.93 9.70
CA GLN A 28 24.97 19.40 11.05
C GLN A 28 24.09 20.11 12.07
N GLU A 29 23.38 19.36 12.91
CA GLU A 29 22.45 19.90 13.93
C GLU A 29 23.13 20.84 14.95
N GLN A 30 24.42 20.66 15.19
CA GLN A 30 25.21 21.52 16.08
C GLN A 30 25.66 22.85 15.43
N LYS A 31 25.43 23.03 14.12
CA LYS A 31 25.80 24.22 13.35
C LYS A 31 24.60 25.10 13.05
N HIS A 32 24.90 26.39 12.84
CA HIS A 32 23.91 27.46 12.68
C HIS A 32 23.68 27.81 11.20
N THR A 33 23.39 26.81 10.36
CA THR A 33 23.04 27.04 8.95
C THR A 33 21.54 27.04 8.78
N TYR A 34 20.98 28.23 8.55
CA TYR A 34 19.53 28.45 8.44
C TYR A 34 19.16 28.96 7.05
N LEU A 35 18.17 28.32 6.43
CA LEU A 35 17.62 28.71 5.13
C LEU A 35 16.15 29.13 5.26
N PRO A 36 15.75 30.31 4.77
CA PRO A 36 14.34 30.68 4.65
C PRO A 36 13.57 29.68 3.77
N LEU A 37 12.31 29.38 4.12
CA LEU A 37 11.48 28.45 3.35
C LEU A 37 11.32 28.85 1.89
N GLU A 38 11.27 30.16 1.61
CA GLU A 38 11.07 30.72 0.26
C GLU A 38 12.26 30.53 -0.70
N VAL A 39 13.44 30.15 -0.19
CA VAL A 39 14.62 29.86 -1.02
C VAL A 39 14.90 28.35 -1.15
N CYS A 40 13.98 27.51 -0.70
CA CYS A 40 14.14 26.05 -0.70
C CYS A 40 13.11 25.35 -1.59
N ASN A 41 13.57 24.33 -2.31
CA ASN A 41 12.72 23.36 -3.01
C ASN A 41 12.99 21.96 -2.46
N ILE A 42 11.95 21.12 -2.43
CA ILE A 42 12.12 19.71 -2.09
C ILE A 42 12.80 19.01 -3.27
N VAL A 43 13.93 18.36 -3.01
CA VAL A 43 14.67 17.60 -4.03
C VAL A 43 13.81 16.44 -4.53
N ALA A 44 13.81 16.21 -5.84
CA ALA A 44 13.05 15.12 -6.48
C ALA A 44 13.59 13.72 -6.11
N GLY A 45 12.76 12.69 -6.28
CA GLY A 45 13.16 11.28 -6.08
C GLY A 45 13.25 10.82 -4.62
N GLN A 46 12.82 11.64 -3.66
CA GLN A 46 12.79 11.26 -2.25
C GLN A 46 11.56 10.40 -1.94
N ARG A 47 11.77 9.14 -1.55
CA ARG A 47 10.68 8.23 -1.14
C ARG A 47 10.06 8.69 0.18
N CYS A 48 8.73 8.76 0.24
CA CYS A 48 8.02 8.93 1.50
C CYS A 48 8.09 7.63 2.34
N ILE A 49 8.69 7.71 3.54
CA ILE A 49 8.81 6.59 4.48
C ILE A 49 7.71 6.62 5.55
N LYS A 50 7.11 7.79 5.78
CA LYS A 50 6.03 7.96 6.75
C LYS A 50 4.78 7.24 6.28
N LYS A 51 3.99 6.72 7.23
CA LYS A 51 2.70 6.10 6.94
C LYS A 51 1.80 7.11 6.23
N LEU A 52 1.17 6.67 5.14
CA LEU A 52 0.16 7.45 4.45
C LEU A 52 -1.09 7.58 5.31
N THR A 53 -1.78 8.72 5.20
CA THR A 53 -3.11 8.88 5.80
C THR A 53 -4.12 7.96 5.13
N ASP A 54 -5.28 7.75 5.75
CA ASP A 54 -6.33 6.87 5.19
C ASP A 54 -6.80 7.38 3.82
N ASN A 55 -6.93 8.70 3.67
CA ASN A 55 -7.26 9.34 2.39
C ASN A 55 -6.17 9.12 1.33
N GLN A 56 -4.89 9.29 1.69
CA GLN A 56 -3.77 9.04 0.78
C GLN A 56 -3.68 7.57 0.37
N THR A 57 -3.94 6.65 1.32
CA THR A 57 -3.97 5.20 1.09
C THR A 57 -5.09 4.81 0.13
N SER A 58 -6.30 5.35 0.35
CA SER A 58 -7.46 5.15 -0.54
C SER A 58 -7.15 5.60 -1.97
N THR A 59 -6.56 6.79 -2.12
CA THR A 59 -6.11 7.30 -3.42
C THR A 59 -5.05 6.40 -4.06
N MET A 60 -4.07 5.91 -3.28
CA MET A 60 -3.03 5.01 -3.77
C MET A 60 -3.62 3.68 -4.27
N ILE A 61 -4.56 3.09 -3.53
CA ILE A 61 -5.23 1.85 -3.93
C ILE A 61 -5.98 2.06 -5.25
N LYS A 62 -6.77 3.14 -5.35
CA LYS A 62 -7.49 3.46 -6.60
C LYS A 62 -6.55 3.71 -7.77
N ALA A 63 -5.41 4.35 -7.51
CA ALA A 63 -4.42 4.64 -8.54
C ALA A 63 -3.67 3.39 -9.03
N THR A 64 -3.48 2.38 -8.17
CA THR A 64 -2.57 1.24 -8.46
C THR A 64 -3.25 -0.12 -8.61
N ALA A 65 -4.49 -0.28 -8.16
CA ALA A 65 -5.24 -1.53 -8.34
C ALA A 65 -5.52 -1.75 -9.83
N ARG A 66 -5.21 -2.96 -10.31
CA ARG A 66 -5.38 -3.40 -11.70
C ARG A 66 -5.91 -4.82 -11.73
N SER A 67 -6.71 -5.16 -12.72
CA SER A 67 -7.10 -6.54 -12.97
C SER A 67 -5.90 -7.37 -13.46
N ALA A 68 -5.99 -8.70 -13.45
CA ALA A 68 -4.90 -9.55 -13.93
C ALA A 68 -4.55 -9.28 -15.42
N PRO A 69 -5.53 -9.16 -16.34
CA PRO A 69 -5.25 -8.77 -17.73
C PRO A 69 -4.58 -7.40 -17.85
N ASP A 70 -5.08 -6.37 -17.15
CA ASP A 70 -4.51 -5.02 -17.22
C ASP A 70 -3.07 -5.00 -16.69
N ARG A 71 -2.81 -5.73 -15.59
CA ARG A 71 -1.47 -5.89 -15.02
C ARG A 71 -0.53 -6.57 -16.01
N GLN A 72 -0.99 -7.63 -16.69
CA GLN A 72 -0.22 -8.34 -17.71
C GLN A 72 0.13 -7.41 -18.87
N GLU A 73 -0.82 -6.62 -19.35
CA GLU A 73 -0.59 -5.66 -20.43
C GLU A 73 0.41 -4.56 -20.00
N GLU A 74 0.26 -4.01 -18.79
CA GLU A 74 1.15 -2.97 -18.26
C GLU A 74 2.60 -3.46 -18.15
N ILE A 75 2.81 -4.68 -17.65
CA ILE A 75 4.13 -5.32 -17.61
C ILE A 75 4.67 -5.52 -19.04
N SER A 76 3.85 -6.06 -19.95
CA SER A 76 4.27 -6.31 -21.33
C SER A 76 4.65 -5.01 -22.06
N ARG A 77 3.90 -3.92 -21.83
CA ARG A 77 4.18 -2.60 -22.38
C ARG A 77 5.46 -2.01 -21.79
N LEU A 78 5.66 -2.13 -20.48
CA LEU A 78 6.87 -1.66 -19.80
C LEU A 78 8.11 -2.37 -20.35
N VAL A 79 8.06 -3.69 -20.48
CA VAL A 79 9.18 -4.49 -21.01
C VAL A 79 9.50 -4.08 -22.46
N LYS A 80 8.50 -3.93 -23.32
CA LYS A 80 8.68 -3.53 -24.72
C LYS A 80 9.19 -2.10 -24.92
N SER A 81 8.82 -1.19 -24.03
CA SER A 81 9.19 0.24 -24.14
C SER A 81 10.47 0.61 -23.39
N ASN A 82 10.92 -0.24 -22.47
CA ASN A 82 12.12 0.02 -21.68
C ASN A 82 13.38 -0.27 -22.50
N SER A 83 14.26 0.71 -22.66
CA SER A 83 15.52 0.57 -23.39
C SER A 83 16.50 -0.41 -22.76
N MET A 84 16.33 -0.77 -21.48
CA MET A 84 17.17 -1.77 -20.81
C MET A 84 16.79 -3.21 -21.14
N VAL A 85 15.54 -3.45 -21.50
CA VAL A 85 14.99 -4.81 -21.73
C VAL A 85 14.58 -4.98 -23.19
N GLY A 86 13.88 -3.99 -23.75
CA GLY A 86 13.45 -3.92 -25.14
C GLY A 86 14.36 -3.13 -26.10
N GLY A 87 15.47 -2.57 -25.61
CA GLY A 87 16.47 -1.85 -26.41
C GLY A 87 17.89 -2.37 -26.20
N PRO A 88 18.87 -1.92 -27.01
CA PRO A 88 20.26 -2.35 -26.86
C PRO A 88 20.91 -1.63 -25.68
N ASP A 89 20.77 -2.19 -24.48
CA ASP A 89 21.55 -1.76 -23.32
C ASP A 89 23.04 -2.06 -23.57
N PRO A 90 23.93 -1.04 -23.55
CA PRO A 90 25.34 -1.23 -23.88
C PRO A 90 26.06 -2.13 -22.87
N TYR A 91 25.62 -2.14 -21.61
CA TYR A 91 26.20 -2.99 -20.58
C TYR A 91 25.74 -4.44 -20.76
N LEU A 92 24.45 -4.71 -20.99
CA LEU A 92 23.99 -6.08 -21.24
C LEU A 92 24.66 -6.69 -22.48
N LYS A 93 24.83 -5.88 -23.53
CA LYS A 93 25.54 -6.28 -24.75
C LYS A 93 26.99 -6.68 -24.48
N GLU A 94 27.69 -5.95 -23.63
CA GLU A 94 29.09 -6.24 -23.25
C GLU A 94 29.21 -7.62 -22.58
N PHE A 95 28.23 -8.01 -21.77
CA PHE A 95 28.19 -9.31 -21.09
C PHE A 95 27.51 -10.42 -21.93
N GLY A 96 27.13 -10.14 -23.18
CA GLY A 96 26.45 -11.10 -24.05
C GLY A 96 25.06 -11.54 -23.55
N ILE A 97 24.41 -10.72 -22.72
CA ILE A 97 23.09 -11.04 -22.14
C ILE A 97 22.00 -10.58 -23.12
N VAL A 98 21.06 -11.49 -23.41
CA VAL A 98 19.86 -11.21 -24.21
C VAL A 98 18.62 -11.44 -23.36
N VAL A 99 17.72 -10.45 -23.33
CA VAL A 99 16.45 -10.54 -22.60
C VAL A 99 15.30 -10.62 -23.60
N HIS A 100 14.43 -11.62 -23.44
CA HIS A 100 13.22 -11.73 -24.25
C HIS A 100 12.12 -10.81 -23.72
N ASN A 101 11.35 -10.22 -24.64
CA ASN A 101 10.32 -9.23 -24.33
C ASN A 101 8.91 -9.81 -24.14
N GLU A 102 8.82 -11.14 -24.12
CA GLU A 102 7.58 -11.89 -23.99
C GLU A 102 7.59 -12.64 -22.66
N MET A 103 6.41 -12.74 -22.03
CA MET A 103 6.28 -13.52 -20.81
C MET A 103 6.51 -15.00 -21.11
N THR A 104 7.28 -15.67 -20.26
CA THR A 104 7.53 -17.10 -20.38
C THR A 104 6.23 -17.89 -20.26
N GLU A 105 5.96 -18.75 -21.23
CA GLU A 105 4.81 -19.65 -21.22
C GLU A 105 5.06 -20.85 -20.30
N LEU A 106 4.07 -21.18 -19.47
CA LEU A 106 4.14 -22.27 -18.51
C LEU A 106 2.85 -23.08 -18.56
N THR A 107 2.96 -24.40 -18.53
CA THR A 107 1.80 -25.29 -18.43
C THR A 107 1.42 -25.50 -16.96
N GLY A 108 0.31 -24.89 -16.55
CA GLY A 108 -0.30 -25.11 -15.23
C GLY A 108 -1.25 -26.30 -15.19
N ARG A 109 -1.61 -26.75 -13.98
CA ARG A 109 -2.69 -27.70 -13.73
C ARG A 109 -3.60 -27.15 -12.63
N VAL A 110 -4.92 -27.24 -12.85
CA VAL A 110 -5.92 -26.92 -11.82
C VAL A 110 -6.30 -28.23 -11.13
N LEU A 111 -5.95 -28.36 -9.85
CA LEU A 111 -6.29 -29.55 -9.08
C LEU A 111 -7.80 -29.58 -8.77
N PRO A 112 -8.43 -30.77 -8.75
CA PRO A 112 -9.81 -30.88 -8.33
C PRO A 112 -9.98 -30.44 -6.88
N ALA A 113 -11.06 -29.71 -6.60
CA ALA A 113 -11.36 -29.25 -5.25
C ALA A 113 -11.68 -30.45 -4.33
N PRO A 114 -11.16 -30.48 -3.08
CA PRO A 114 -11.51 -31.51 -2.14
C PRO A 114 -12.96 -31.34 -1.66
N MET A 115 -13.60 -32.45 -1.32
CA MET A 115 -14.92 -32.44 -0.70
C MET A 115 -14.79 -32.12 0.80
N LEU A 116 -15.57 -31.14 1.26
CA LEU A 116 -15.59 -30.70 2.66
C LEU A 116 -16.74 -31.39 3.40
N GLN A 117 -16.39 -32.28 4.31
CA GLN A 117 -17.37 -32.98 5.13
C GLN A 117 -17.78 -32.15 6.35
N TYR A 118 -19.09 -31.98 6.51
CA TYR A 118 -19.70 -31.35 7.68
C TYR A 118 -20.29 -32.38 8.65
N GLY A 119 -20.66 -31.90 9.82
CA GLY A 119 -21.23 -32.72 10.89
C GLY A 119 -22.74 -32.62 10.95
N GLY A 120 -23.26 -32.72 12.16
CA GLY A 120 -24.70 -32.76 12.40
C GLY A 120 -25.35 -34.07 11.98
N ARG A 121 -26.69 -34.08 11.97
CA ARG A 121 -27.48 -35.28 11.62
C ARG A 121 -27.30 -35.69 10.15
N ASN A 122 -27.20 -34.69 9.26
CA ASN A 122 -27.23 -34.92 7.81
C ASN A 122 -25.83 -35.09 7.19
N LYS A 123 -24.74 -34.89 7.95
CA LYS A 123 -23.34 -35.01 7.51
C LYS A 123 -23.10 -34.49 6.09
N THR A 124 -23.61 -33.30 5.81
CA THR A 124 -23.62 -32.73 4.46
C THR A 124 -22.21 -32.58 3.91
N VAL A 125 -22.05 -32.65 2.60
CA VAL A 125 -20.76 -32.40 1.95
C VAL A 125 -20.86 -31.13 1.10
N ALA A 126 -19.85 -30.27 1.17
CA ALA A 126 -19.72 -29.14 0.28
C ALA A 126 -18.55 -29.37 -0.68
N THR A 127 -18.76 -29.06 -1.95
CA THR A 127 -17.69 -29.00 -2.93
C THR A 127 -17.38 -27.53 -3.20
N PRO A 128 -16.16 -27.05 -2.89
CA PRO A 128 -15.77 -25.70 -3.22
C PRO A 128 -15.92 -25.43 -4.72
N ASN A 129 -16.49 -24.28 -5.06
CA ASN A 129 -16.58 -23.80 -6.43
C ASN A 129 -15.68 -22.57 -6.55
N GLN A 130 -14.69 -22.63 -7.45
CA GLN A 130 -13.68 -21.57 -7.63
C GLN A 130 -13.03 -21.12 -6.31
N GLY A 131 -12.74 -22.08 -5.42
CA GLY A 131 -12.13 -21.84 -4.12
C GLY A 131 -13.08 -21.32 -3.03
N VAL A 132 -14.39 -21.22 -3.31
CA VAL A 132 -15.40 -20.69 -2.39
C VAL A 132 -16.39 -21.77 -1.97
N TRP A 133 -16.78 -21.77 -0.70
CA TRP A 133 -17.90 -22.55 -0.16
C TRP A 133 -18.60 -21.75 0.95
N ASP A 134 -19.80 -22.17 1.35
CA ASP A 134 -20.54 -21.55 2.45
C ASP A 134 -21.06 -22.58 3.47
N MET A 135 -21.54 -22.05 4.60
CA MET A 135 -22.13 -22.81 5.71
C MET A 135 -23.67 -22.95 5.64
N ARG A 136 -24.33 -22.43 4.61
CA ARG A 136 -25.81 -22.40 4.55
C ARG A 136 -26.35 -23.82 4.53
N GLY A 137 -27.24 -24.14 5.47
CA GLY A 137 -27.83 -25.47 5.64
C GLY A 137 -26.86 -26.54 6.18
N LYS A 138 -25.69 -26.15 6.70
CA LYS A 138 -24.63 -27.08 7.18
C LYS A 138 -24.35 -26.85 8.66
N GLN A 139 -23.87 -27.89 9.34
CA GLN A 139 -23.50 -27.84 10.76
C GLN A 139 -22.02 -28.17 10.92
N PHE A 140 -21.36 -27.59 11.92
CA PHE A 140 -19.95 -27.90 12.19
C PHE A 140 -19.72 -29.40 12.33
N TYR A 141 -18.56 -29.87 11.83
CA TYR A 141 -18.14 -31.27 11.98
C TYR A 141 -18.15 -31.70 13.45
N ALA A 142 -17.51 -30.90 14.30
CA ALA A 142 -17.56 -31.00 15.74
C ALA A 142 -18.02 -29.65 16.30
N GLY A 143 -19.32 -29.52 16.57
CA GLY A 143 -19.88 -28.35 17.24
C GLY A 143 -19.60 -28.40 18.75
N ILE A 144 -19.38 -27.23 19.35
CA ILE A 144 -19.23 -27.09 20.81
C ILE A 144 -20.52 -26.54 21.40
N GLU A 145 -20.93 -27.12 22.52
CA GLU A 145 -22.02 -26.58 23.34
C GLU A 145 -21.48 -25.42 24.20
N ILE A 146 -21.95 -24.20 23.95
CA ILE A 146 -21.61 -23.04 24.76
C ILE A 146 -22.51 -23.02 25.99
N LYS A 147 -21.99 -23.47 27.14
CA LYS A 147 -22.73 -23.53 28.41
C LYS A 147 -22.73 -22.20 29.16
N VAL A 148 -21.62 -21.46 29.07
CA VAL A 148 -21.40 -20.20 29.81
C VAL A 148 -20.74 -19.21 28.87
N TRP A 149 -21.34 -18.03 28.74
CA TRP A 149 -20.83 -16.91 27.96
C TRP A 149 -21.25 -15.59 28.64
N ALA A 150 -20.57 -14.50 28.31
CA ALA A 150 -20.89 -13.18 28.81
C ALA A 150 -20.64 -12.12 27.72
N VAL A 151 -21.29 -10.97 27.83
CA VAL A 151 -21.09 -9.81 26.94
C VAL A 151 -20.66 -8.62 27.77
N ALA A 152 -19.59 -7.96 27.32
CA ALA A 152 -19.17 -6.65 27.83
C ALA A 152 -19.34 -5.62 26.71
N CYS A 153 -20.41 -4.82 26.78
CA CYS A 153 -20.70 -3.80 25.79
C CYS A 153 -20.13 -2.45 26.23
N PHE A 154 -19.11 -1.97 25.52
CA PHE A 154 -18.49 -0.65 25.74
C PHE A 154 -19.08 0.44 24.83
N ALA A 155 -20.10 0.11 24.03
CA ALA A 155 -20.83 1.11 23.28
C ALA A 155 -21.65 1.99 24.23
N PRO A 156 -21.90 3.27 23.89
CA PRO A 156 -22.76 4.13 24.69
C PRO A 156 -24.15 3.51 24.88
N GLN A 157 -24.70 3.60 26.10
CA GLN A 157 -26.02 3.05 26.45
C GLN A 157 -27.16 3.58 25.56
N LYS A 158 -27.02 4.78 24.99
CA LYS A 158 -27.99 5.33 24.02
C LYS A 158 -28.03 4.55 22.69
N GLN A 159 -26.93 3.91 22.31
CA GLN A 159 -26.82 3.10 21.08
C GLN A 159 -27.12 1.62 21.36
N CYS A 160 -26.85 1.15 22.58
CA CYS A 160 -27.12 -0.22 23.00
C CYS A 160 -27.88 -0.17 24.32
N ARG A 161 -29.21 -0.07 24.23
CA ARG A 161 -30.06 -0.07 25.40
C ARG A 161 -30.24 -1.50 25.91
N GLU A 162 -30.29 -1.65 27.22
CA GLU A 162 -30.32 -2.94 27.89
C GLU A 162 -31.59 -3.76 27.59
N ASP A 163 -32.70 -3.10 27.23
CA ASP A 163 -33.96 -3.72 26.79
C ASP A 163 -33.83 -4.46 25.45
N LEU A 164 -32.86 -4.08 24.60
CA LEU A 164 -32.62 -4.72 23.30
C LEU A 164 -31.63 -5.91 23.38
N LEU A 165 -31.01 -6.12 24.55
CA LEU A 165 -30.04 -7.19 24.79
C LEU A 165 -30.68 -8.45 25.41
N LYS A 166 -31.97 -8.39 25.76
CA LYS A 166 -32.74 -9.49 26.37
C LYS A 166 -33.57 -10.27 25.36
#